data_AF-A0A948BBH8-F1
#
_entry.id   AF-A0A948BBH8-F1
#
_cell.length_a   1.000
_cell.length_b   1.000
_cell.length_c   1.000
_cell.angle_alpha   90.00
_cell.angle_beta   90.00
_cell.angle_gamma   90.00
#
_symmetry.space_group_name_H-M   'P 1'
#
loop_
_entity.id
_entity.type
_entity.pdbx_description
1 polymer ?
#
loop_
_entity_poly.entity_id
_entity_poly.type
_entity_poly.pdbx_seq_one_letter_code
_entity_poly.pdbx_strand_id
1 'polypeptide(L)'
;MKKTVITAILIVLSICLLSAGMASAKGDERKGKYFFRKNCRECHKPDGSAAELGPDSKTMKQWQRVFEKDKYMGLKCNAEWQKQSDQELEDVLSYLYNHAYDSPSPAKCK
;
A
#
# COMPACT_ATOMS: atom_id res chain seq x y z
N MET A 1 40.51 -29.55 -4.06
CA MET A 1 39.70 -29.62 -2.82
C MET A 1 39.61 -28.27 -2.10
N LYS A 2 40.71 -27.66 -1.61
CA LYS A 2 40.65 -26.33 -0.95
C LYS A 2 40.11 -25.20 -1.83
N LYS A 3 40.54 -25.13 -3.10
CA LYS A 3 40.09 -24.11 -4.06
C LYS A 3 38.61 -24.27 -4.42
N THR A 4 38.14 -25.50 -4.64
CA THR A 4 36.74 -25.80 -4.95
C THR A 4 35.79 -25.52 -3.78
N VAL A 5 36.25 -25.71 -2.53
CA VAL A 5 35.48 -25.34 -1.32
C VAL A 5 35.39 -23.82 -1.17
N ILE A 6 36.47 -23.08 -1.43
CA ILE A 6 36.47 -21.60 -1.38
C ILE A 6 35.55 -21.02 -2.45
N THR A 7 35.57 -21.55 -3.67
CA THR A 7 34.67 -21.11 -4.75
C THR A 7 33.20 -21.39 -4.41
N ALA A 8 32.89 -22.55 -3.81
CA ALA A 8 31.53 -22.88 -3.39
C ALA A 8 31.02 -21.94 -2.29
N ILE A 9 31.86 -21.58 -1.32
CA ILE A 9 31.51 -20.65 -0.23
C ILE A 9 31.22 -19.25 -0.78
N LEU A 10 32.00 -18.76 -1.74
CA LEU A 10 31.80 -17.44 -2.36
C LEU A 10 30.50 -17.36 -3.18
N ILE A 11 30.11 -18.46 -3.84
CA ILE A 11 28.86 -18.54 -4.59
C ILE A 11 27.66 -18.53 -3.64
N VAL A 12 27.73 -19.28 -2.53
CA VAL A 12 26.66 -19.29 -1.51
C VAL A 12 26.52 -17.93 -0.82
N LEU A 13 27.64 -17.26 -0.51
CA LEU A 13 27.62 -15.93 0.12
C LEU A 13 27.01 -14.86 -0.80
N SER A 14 27.22 -14.98 -2.11
CA SER A 14 26.65 -14.07 -3.12
C SER A 14 25.13 -14.22 -3.28
N ILE A 15 24.59 -15.41 -3.01
CA ILE A 15 23.14 -15.69 -3.11
C ILE A 15 22.38 -15.12 -1.89
N CYS A 16 23.02 -15.04 -0.71
CA CYS A 16 22.40 -14.51 0.51
C CYS A 16 22.18 -12.99 0.53
N LEU A 17 22.79 -12.23 -0.40
CA LEU A 17 22.68 -10.76 -0.44
C LEU A 17 21.47 -10.25 -1.25
N LEU A 18 20.70 -11.12 -1.91
CA LEU A 18 19.52 -10.74 -2.71
C LEU A 18 18.19 -10.69 -1.93
N SER A 19 18.17 -11.00 -0.63
CA SER A 19 16.94 -11.09 0.16
C SER A 19 16.59 -9.82 0.95
N ALA A 20 17.11 -8.65 0.57
CA ALA A 20 16.62 -7.36 1.08
C ALA A 20 15.37 -6.89 0.31
N GLY A 21 14.34 -7.75 0.26
CA GLY A 21 13.01 -7.37 -0.21
C GLY A 21 12.27 -6.63 0.89
N MET A 22 12.66 -5.39 1.20
CA MET A 22 11.75 -4.49 1.91
C MET A 22 10.59 -4.22 0.96
N ALA A 23 9.41 -4.78 1.28
CA ALA A 23 8.16 -4.45 0.62
C ALA A 23 7.74 -3.02 1.02
N SER A 24 8.51 -2.03 0.60
CA SER A 24 8.03 -0.65 0.58
C SER A 24 6.89 -0.61 -0.42
N ALA A 25 5.72 -0.12 0.01
CA ALA A 25 4.65 0.20 -0.92
C ALA A 25 5.25 1.07 -2.03
N LYS A 26 5.09 0.62 -3.28
CA LYS A 26 5.80 1.16 -4.46
C LYS A 26 5.45 2.63 -4.77
N GLY A 27 4.45 3.19 -4.09
CA GLY A 27 3.92 4.53 -4.34
C GLY A 27 4.46 5.64 -3.43
N ASP A 28 4.30 6.88 -3.90
CA ASP A 28 4.63 8.11 -3.18
C ASP A 28 3.49 8.48 -2.21
N GLU A 29 3.71 8.29 -0.91
CA GLU A 29 2.70 8.55 0.12
C GLU A 29 2.24 10.03 0.17
N ARG A 30 3.09 10.99 -0.26
CA ARG A 30 2.71 12.41 -0.25
C ARG A 30 1.65 12.68 -1.32
N LYS A 31 1.84 12.10 -2.51
CA LYS A 31 0.81 12.09 -3.57
C LYS A 31 -0.39 11.27 -3.16
N GLY A 32 -0.17 10.12 -2.52
CA GLY A 32 -1.21 9.25 -1.99
C GLY A 32 -2.17 9.95 -1.06
N LYS A 33 -1.64 10.75 -0.12
CA LYS A 33 -2.45 11.59 0.77
C LYS A 33 -3.35 12.55 0.00
N TYR A 34 -2.82 13.18 -1.06
CA TYR A 34 -3.59 14.08 -1.90
C TYR A 34 -4.71 13.34 -2.65
N PHE A 35 -4.39 12.24 -3.34
CA PHE A 35 -5.37 11.46 -4.10
C PHE A 35 -6.42 10.82 -3.19
N PHE A 36 -6.06 10.35 -2.00
CA PHE A 36 -7.01 9.84 -1.01
C PHE A 36 -8.06 10.89 -0.64
N ARG A 37 -7.61 12.13 -0.38
CA ARG A 37 -8.51 13.25 -0.06
C ARG A 37 -9.37 13.65 -1.25
N LYS A 38 -8.79 13.66 -2.45
CA LYS A 38 -9.43 14.09 -3.69
C LYS A 38 -10.44 13.07 -4.21
N ASN A 39 -10.16 11.77 -4.12
CA ASN A 39 -10.96 10.75 -4.81
C ASN A 39 -11.81 9.93 -3.81
N CYS A 40 -11.25 9.56 -2.66
CA CYS A 40 -11.95 8.70 -1.70
C CYS A 40 -12.83 9.51 -0.74
N ARG A 41 -12.28 10.61 -0.20
CA ARG A 41 -12.99 11.43 0.79
C ARG A 41 -13.95 12.47 0.22
N GLU A 42 -14.22 12.46 -1.08
CA GLU A 42 -15.36 13.22 -1.60
C GLU A 42 -16.69 12.69 -1.03
N CYS A 43 -16.79 11.35 -0.95
CA CYS A 43 -17.92 10.64 -0.35
C CYS A 43 -17.63 10.17 1.09
N HIS A 44 -16.39 9.75 1.38
CA HIS A 44 -16.01 9.20 2.68
C HIS A 44 -15.49 10.27 3.68
N LYS A 45 -16.25 11.36 3.84
CA LYS A 45 -15.97 12.45 4.80
C LYS A 45 -17.02 12.47 5.91
N PRO A 46 -16.81 13.23 7.00
CA PRO A 46 -17.88 13.52 7.95
C PRO A 46 -19.12 14.03 7.22
N ASP A 47 -20.28 13.47 7.56
CA ASP A 47 -21.57 13.75 6.93
C ASP A 47 -21.61 13.54 5.41
N GLY A 48 -20.70 12.72 4.88
CA GLY A 48 -20.67 12.32 3.49
C GLY A 48 -21.74 11.30 3.12
N SER A 49 -21.84 11.01 1.82
CA SER A 49 -22.78 10.01 1.28
C SER A 49 -22.36 8.56 1.54
N ALA A 50 -21.15 8.33 2.06
CA ALA A 50 -20.61 7.03 2.41
C ALA A 50 -20.06 7.04 3.84
N ALA A 51 -19.91 5.84 4.43
CA ALA A 51 -19.32 5.69 5.76
C ALA A 51 -17.96 6.37 5.85
N GLU A 52 -17.71 7.14 6.89
CA GLU A 52 -16.46 7.88 7.04
C GLU A 52 -15.23 6.96 6.97
N LEU A 53 -14.16 7.44 6.30
CA LEU A 53 -12.95 6.66 6.06
C LEU A 53 -11.71 7.48 6.40
N GLY A 54 -10.98 7.02 7.41
CA GLY A 54 -9.62 7.47 7.72
C GLY A 54 -8.58 6.40 7.40
N PRO A 55 -7.28 6.75 7.31
CA PRO A 55 -6.20 5.77 7.22
C PRO A 55 -6.26 4.71 8.32
N ASP A 56 -6.61 5.12 9.54
CA ASP A 56 -6.79 4.26 10.71
C ASP A 56 -8.08 3.41 10.70
N SER A 57 -8.92 3.50 9.66
CA SER A 57 -10.17 2.72 9.58
C SER A 57 -9.94 1.23 9.26
N LYS A 58 -8.73 0.85 8.85
CA LYS A 58 -8.35 -0.54 8.52
C LYS A 58 -6.91 -0.82 8.93
N THR A 59 -6.61 -2.10 9.08
CA THR A 59 -5.23 -2.60 9.22
C THR A 59 -4.48 -2.54 7.88
N MET A 60 -3.15 -2.57 7.95
CA MET A 60 -2.22 -2.62 6.82
C MET A 60 -2.62 -3.72 5.82
N LYS A 61 -2.88 -4.93 6.32
CA LYS A 61 -3.30 -6.09 5.51
C LYS A 61 -4.69 -5.91 4.89
N GLN A 62 -5.62 -5.27 5.60
CA GLN A 62 -6.94 -4.97 5.06
C GLN A 62 -6.88 -3.92 3.95
N TRP A 63 -6.01 -2.90 4.06
CA TRP A 63 -5.80 -1.93 3.00
C TRP A 63 -5.22 -2.57 1.75
N GLN A 64 -4.17 -3.38 1.88
CA GLN A 64 -3.62 -4.13 0.76
C GLN A 64 -4.70 -4.94 0.04
N ARG A 65 -5.56 -5.64 0.78
CA ARG A 65 -6.65 -6.42 0.19
C ARG A 65 -7.67 -5.57 -0.57
N VAL A 66 -7.97 -4.34 -0.13
CA VAL A 66 -8.91 -3.48 -0.86
C VAL A 66 -8.33 -3.05 -2.21
N PHE A 67 -7.02 -2.75 -2.23
CA PHE A 67 -6.29 -2.28 -3.41
C PHE A 67 -5.73 -3.40 -4.28
N GLU A 68 -5.87 -4.67 -3.87
CA GLU A 68 -5.64 -5.81 -4.76
C GLU A 68 -6.53 -5.68 -6.00
N LYS A 69 -5.94 -6.00 -7.16
CA LYS A 69 -6.65 -6.01 -8.44
C LYS A 69 -7.93 -6.83 -8.33
N ASP A 70 -8.99 -6.36 -8.98
CA ASP A 70 -10.33 -6.93 -8.99
C ASP A 70 -11.10 -6.88 -7.66
N LYS A 71 -10.46 -6.64 -6.50
CA LYS A 71 -11.17 -6.53 -5.22
C LYS A 71 -12.04 -5.29 -5.14
N TYR A 72 -11.53 -4.15 -5.58
CA TYR A 72 -12.32 -2.91 -5.61
C TYR A 72 -13.44 -2.95 -6.66
N MET A 73 -13.40 -3.87 -7.64
CA MET A 73 -14.47 -4.00 -8.64
C MET A 73 -15.79 -4.46 -8.03
N GLY A 74 -15.76 -5.16 -6.90
CA GLY A 74 -16.96 -5.53 -6.15
C GLY A 74 -17.57 -4.39 -5.32
N LEU A 75 -16.90 -3.23 -5.23
CA LEU A 75 -17.41 -2.09 -4.49
C LEU A 75 -18.48 -1.35 -5.29
N LYS A 76 -19.50 -0.84 -4.59
CA LYS A 76 -20.56 -0.03 -5.21
C LYS A 76 -20.03 1.20 -5.96
N CYS A 77 -18.87 1.72 -5.55
CA CYS A 77 -18.21 2.88 -6.16
C CYS A 77 -17.11 2.50 -7.17
N ASN A 78 -17.06 1.27 -7.69
CA ASN A 78 -15.98 0.80 -8.57
C ASN A 78 -15.68 1.74 -9.77
N ALA A 79 -16.68 2.46 -10.27
CA ALA A 79 -16.53 3.43 -11.35
C ALA A 79 -15.58 4.58 -10.97
N GLU A 80 -15.54 5.00 -9.70
CA GLU A 80 -14.60 6.02 -9.22
C GLU A 80 -13.17 5.50 -9.09
N TRP A 81 -13.02 4.19 -8.87
CA TRP A 81 -11.70 3.53 -8.84
C TRP A 81 -11.13 3.40 -10.25
N GLN A 82 -11.97 3.10 -11.24
CA GLN A 82 -11.56 2.96 -12.65
C GLN A 82 -11.13 4.27 -13.32
N LYS A 83 -11.49 5.43 -12.74
CA LYS A 83 -11.03 6.74 -13.23
C LYS A 83 -9.59 7.07 -12.82
N GLN A 84 -9.03 6.32 -11.87
CA GLN A 84 -7.70 6.53 -11.34
C GLN A 84 -6.71 5.62 -12.06
N SER A 85 -5.50 6.13 -12.31
CA SER A 85 -4.41 5.32 -12.83
C SER A 85 -3.89 4.33 -11.78
N ASP A 86 -3.26 3.25 -12.24
CA ASP A 86 -2.64 2.26 -11.35
C ASP A 86 -1.62 2.91 -10.39
N GLN A 87 -0.84 3.90 -10.88
CA GLN A 87 0.13 4.62 -10.05
C GLN A 87 -0.55 5.47 -8.97
N GLU A 88 -1.68 6.12 -9.26
CA GLU A 88 -2.44 6.87 -8.26
C GLU A 88 -2.97 5.93 -7.17
N LEU A 89 -3.46 4.75 -7.54
CA LEU A 89 -3.92 3.74 -6.59
C LEU A 89 -2.75 3.19 -5.74
N GLU A 90 -1.57 2.98 -6.33
CA GLU A 90 -0.36 2.61 -5.59
C GLU A 90 0.09 3.69 -4.60
N ASP A 91 0.06 4.97 -5.02
CA ASP A 91 0.38 6.11 -4.17
C ASP A 91 -0.60 6.18 -2.99
N VAL A 92 -1.91 6.04 -3.24
CA VAL A 92 -2.94 6.01 -2.19
C VAL A 92 -2.73 4.84 -1.23
N LEU A 93 -2.46 3.63 -1.75
CA LEU A 93 -2.17 2.46 -0.91
C LEU A 93 -0.94 2.71 -0.03
N SER A 94 0.12 3.32 -0.56
CA SER A 94 1.33 3.66 0.20
C SER A 94 0.99 4.54 1.41
N TYR A 95 0.21 5.60 1.19
CA TYR A 95 -0.27 6.46 2.28
C TYR A 95 -1.14 5.71 3.30
N LEU A 96 -2.14 4.95 2.84
CA LEU A 96 -3.06 4.24 3.72
C LEU A 96 -2.38 3.11 4.51
N TYR A 97 -1.41 2.43 3.92
CA TYR A 97 -0.62 1.38 4.55
C TYR A 97 0.29 1.94 5.64
N ASN A 98 1.04 3.01 5.34
CA ASN A 98 1.96 3.62 6.31
C ASN A 98 1.25 4.27 7.51
N HIS A 99 -0.03 4.60 7.35
CA HIS A 99 -0.86 5.25 8.37
C HIS A 99 -2.07 4.42 8.83
N ALA A 100 -2.04 3.11 8.55
CA ALA A 100 -3.08 2.17 8.94
C ALA A 100 -3.24 2.07 10.47
N TYR A 101 -4.32 1.45 10.91
CA TYR A 101 -4.64 1.24 12.33
C TYR A 101 -3.50 0.60 13.14
N ASP A 102 -2.86 -0.41 12.56
CA ASP A 102 -1.79 -1.21 13.14
C ASP A 102 -0.40 -0.79 12.64
N SER A 103 -0.28 0.37 11.99
CA SER A 103 1.02 0.92 11.59
C SER A 103 1.76 1.54 12.79
N PRO A 104 3.09 1.75 12.70
CA PRO A 104 3.83 2.48 13.73
C PRO A 104 3.39 3.94 13.91
N SER A 105 2.70 4.51 12.91
CA SER A 105 2.27 5.92 12.87
C SER A 105 0.84 6.07 12.34
N PRO A 106 -0.19 5.54 13.02
CA PRO A 106 -1.57 5.60 12.56
C PRO A 106 -2.05 7.05 12.44
N ALA A 107 -2.75 7.38 11.36
CA ALA A 107 -3.28 8.73 11.17
C ALA A 107 -4.80 8.75 11.23
N LYS A 108 -5.33 9.61 12.10
CA LYS A 108 -6.77 9.95 12.13
C LYS A 108 -7.03 11.10 11.18
N CYS A 109 -8.10 11.00 10.39
CA CYS A 109 -8.62 12.18 9.70
C CYS A 109 -9.40 13.01 10.74
N LYS A 110 -8.81 14.10 11.21
CA LYS A 110 -9.52 15.18 11.91
C LYS A 110 -9.70 16.35 10.96
#